data_AF-A0A5B3GS45-F1
#
_entry.id   AF-A0A5B3GS45-F1
#
_cell.length_a   1.000
_cell.length_b   1.000
_cell.length_c   1.000
_cell.angle_alpha   90.00
_cell.angle_beta   90.00
_cell.angle_gamma   90.00
#
_symmetry.space_group_name_H-M   'P 1'
#
loop_
_entity.id
_entity.type
_entity.pdbx_description
1 polymer ?
#
loop_
_entity_poly.entity_id
_entity_poly.type
_entity_poly.pdbx_seq_one_letter_code
_entity_poly.pdbx_strand_id
1 'polypeptide(L)'
;MVTASQEIPDVFGWNYWATVLIEVKVSRSDFLADAKKSFRQQPEEGVGAFRYYCSPEGLITEVDLPDKWGLLWEKDGVITVVKDAERQQQNAQGEITILASIMRREGVKPRLFDYRKQNNEYEAERRN
;
A
#
# COMPACT_ATOMS: atom_id res chain seq x y z
N MET A 1 3.94 10.55 -20.99
CA MET A 1 4.16 11.29 -19.73
C MET A 1 4.99 10.39 -18.84
N VAL A 2 6.32 10.59 -18.84
CA VAL A 2 7.25 9.87 -17.97
C VAL A 2 7.18 10.57 -16.62
N THR A 3 6.64 9.90 -15.62
CA THR A 3 6.43 10.44 -14.28
C THR A 3 7.77 10.57 -13.57
N ALA A 4 8.06 11.76 -13.02
CA ALA A 4 9.08 11.92 -11.98
C ALA A 4 8.80 10.89 -10.87
N SER A 5 9.86 10.20 -10.44
CA SER A 5 9.89 9.01 -9.56
C SER A 5 8.68 8.81 -8.65
N GLN A 6 7.73 7.97 -9.07
CA GLN A 6 6.74 7.41 -8.16
C GLN A 6 7.28 6.10 -7.63
N GLU A 7 7.27 5.93 -6.31
CA GLU A 7 7.55 4.64 -5.68
C GLU A 7 6.61 3.58 -6.27
N ILE A 8 7.19 2.46 -6.70
CA ILE A 8 6.45 1.30 -7.21
C ILE A 8 6.67 0.18 -6.19
N PRO A 9 5.73 -0.02 -5.26
CA PRO A 9 5.85 -1.10 -4.30
C PRO A 9 5.56 -2.46 -4.94
N ASP A 10 6.10 -3.53 -4.33
CA ASP A 10 5.76 -4.91 -4.71
C ASP A 10 4.28 -5.20 -4.48
N VAL A 11 3.74 -4.74 -3.35
CA VAL A 11 2.32 -4.81 -3.01
C VAL A 11 1.83 -3.46 -2.51
N PHE A 12 0.72 -3.01 -3.08
CA PHE A 12 -0.03 -1.86 -2.61
C PHE A 12 -1.47 -2.27 -2.32
N GLY A 13 -1.95 -1.94 -1.14
CA GLY A 13 -3.32 -2.18 -0.70
C GLY A 13 -3.92 -0.96 -0.04
N TRP A 14 -5.22 -0.99 0.18
CA TRP A 14 -5.92 0.01 0.97
C TRP A 14 -7.09 -0.64 1.70
N ASN A 15 -7.45 -0.06 2.82
CA ASN A 15 -8.72 -0.28 3.49
C ASN A 15 -9.56 1.01 3.39
N TYR A 16 -10.67 1.06 4.12
CA TYR A 16 -11.59 2.19 4.10
C TYR A 16 -10.93 3.57 4.36
N TRP A 17 -9.83 3.65 5.10
CA TRP A 17 -9.28 4.92 5.58
C TRP A 17 -7.74 5.04 5.48
N ALA A 18 -7.04 3.98 5.07
CA ALA A 18 -5.59 3.97 4.98
C ALA A 18 -5.08 3.08 3.84
N THR A 19 -3.88 3.39 3.39
CA THR A 19 -3.10 2.65 2.40
C THR A 19 -2.00 1.85 3.09
N VAL A 20 -1.65 0.71 2.50
CA VAL A 20 -0.61 -0.19 2.98
C VAL A 20 0.35 -0.48 1.83
N LEU A 21 1.63 -0.35 2.11
CA LEU A 21 2.73 -0.78 1.24
C LEU A 21 3.39 -2.00 1.88
N ILE A 22 3.67 -3.01 1.05
CA ILE A 22 4.50 -4.17 1.45
C ILE A 22 5.61 -4.34 0.43
N GLU A 23 6.84 -4.41 0.92
CA GLU A 23 8.03 -4.74 0.14
C GLU A 23 8.47 -6.16 0.48
N VAL A 24 8.54 -7.02 -0.52
CA VAL A 24 8.92 -8.42 -0.35
C VAL A 24 10.41 -8.53 -0.52
N LYS A 25 11.10 -9.07 0.49
CA LYS A 25 12.55 -9.27 0.48
C LYS A 25 12.91 -10.73 0.66
N VAL A 26 13.64 -11.26 -0.31
CA VAL A 26 14.05 -12.68 -0.34
C VAL A 26 15.52 -12.89 0.04
N SER A 27 16.26 -11.80 0.27
CA SER A 27 17.66 -11.84 0.72
C SER A 27 18.04 -10.61 1.55
N ARG A 28 19.09 -10.71 2.37
CA ARG A 28 19.63 -9.56 3.13
C ARG A 28 20.15 -8.46 2.20
N SER A 29 20.76 -8.81 1.07
CA SER A 29 21.26 -7.83 0.11
C SER A 29 20.14 -7.02 -0.53
N ASP A 30 19.02 -7.67 -0.82
CA ASP A 30 17.81 -7.01 -1.37
C ASP A 30 17.21 -6.04 -0.34
N PHE A 31 17.07 -6.47 0.93
CA PHE A 31 16.66 -5.59 2.03
C PHE A 31 17.56 -4.35 2.18
N LEU A 32 18.88 -4.55 2.20
CA LEU A 32 19.85 -3.46 2.33
C LEU A 32 19.91 -2.53 1.11
N ALA A 33 19.56 -3.02 -0.08
CA ALA A 33 19.43 -2.19 -1.27
C ALA A 33 18.18 -1.31 -1.20
N ASP A 34 17.06 -1.85 -0.70
CA ASP A 34 15.82 -1.10 -0.51
C ASP A 34 16.01 0.10 0.42
N ALA A 35 16.71 -0.09 1.53
CA ALA A 35 17.01 0.96 2.51
C ALA A 35 17.73 2.20 1.92
N LYS A 36 18.36 2.05 0.74
CA LYS A 36 19.06 3.15 0.05
C LYS A 36 18.16 3.97 -0.88
N LYS A 37 16.90 3.56 -1.10
CA LYS A 37 15.95 4.29 -1.94
C LYS A 37 15.65 5.67 -1.32
N SER A 38 15.47 6.71 -2.13
CA SER A 38 15.30 8.10 -1.67
C SER A 38 14.11 8.27 -0.73
N PHE A 39 12.98 7.65 -1.03
CA PHE A 39 11.76 7.66 -0.22
C PHE A 39 11.85 6.82 1.07
N ARG A 40 12.95 6.09 1.30
CA ARG A 40 13.30 5.54 2.62
C ARG A 40 14.06 6.54 3.49
N GLN A 41 14.80 7.46 2.85
CA GLN A 41 15.53 8.54 3.51
C GLN A 41 14.62 9.75 3.79
N GLN A 42 13.59 9.95 2.96
CA GLN A 42 12.53 10.95 3.12
C GLN A 42 11.17 10.23 3.16
N PRO A 43 10.79 9.66 4.33
CA PRO A 43 9.61 8.83 4.45
C PRO A 43 8.31 9.49 3.96
N GLU A 44 8.19 10.81 4.04
CA GLU A 44 7.05 11.61 3.58
C GLU A 44 6.85 11.60 2.05
N GLU A 45 7.90 11.30 1.28
CA GLU A 45 7.83 11.13 -0.17
C GLU A 45 7.35 9.74 -0.59
N GLY A 46 7.39 8.77 0.33
CA GLY A 46 6.97 7.39 0.11
C GLY A 46 5.45 7.20 0.21
N VAL A 47 4.93 6.20 -0.49
CA VAL A 47 3.51 5.79 -0.42
C VAL A 47 3.26 4.82 0.75
N GLY A 48 2.00 4.58 1.06
CA GLY A 48 1.57 3.71 2.16
C GLY A 48 1.61 4.43 3.50
N ALA A 49 0.44 4.62 4.10
CA ALA A 49 0.32 5.11 5.47
C ALA A 49 0.81 4.08 6.49
N PHE A 50 0.73 2.79 6.16
CA PHE A 50 1.39 1.70 6.88
C PHE A 50 2.35 0.99 5.94
N ARG A 51 3.52 0.60 6.44
CA ARG A 51 4.60 0.05 5.63
C ARG A 51 5.16 -1.19 6.28
N TYR A 52 5.25 -2.26 5.49
CA TYR A 52 5.73 -3.55 5.94
C TYR A 52 6.86 -4.05 5.05
N TYR A 53 7.83 -4.71 5.67
CA TYR A 53 8.61 -5.71 4.95
C TYR A 53 7.94 -7.08 5.09
N CYS A 54 7.94 -7.86 4.03
CA CYS A 54 7.58 -9.27 4.06
C CYS A 54 8.80 -10.10 3.64
N SER A 55 9.17 -11.12 4.42
CA SER A 55 10.35 -11.94 4.11
C SER A 55 10.20 -13.36 4.63
N PRO A 56 11.01 -14.33 4.15
CA PRO A 56 11.11 -15.62 4.80
C PRO A 56 11.44 -15.48 6.30
N GLU A 57 10.89 -16.38 7.11
CA GLU A 57 11.12 -16.41 8.56
C GLU A 57 12.62 -16.25 8.90
N GLY A 58 12.93 -15.28 9.76
CA GLY A 58 14.28 -15.02 10.25
C GLY A 58 15.21 -14.24 9.32
N LEU A 59 14.82 -13.92 8.08
CA LEU A 59 15.66 -13.12 7.16
C LEU A 59 15.79 -11.67 7.65
N ILE A 60 14.67 -11.06 8.03
CA ILE A 60 14.60 -9.73 8.62
C ILE A 60 14.02 -9.90 10.02
N THR A 61 14.57 -9.19 10.99
CA THR A 61 14.09 -9.19 12.38
C THR A 61 13.66 -7.79 12.79
N GLU A 62 12.92 -7.67 13.90
CA GLU A 62 12.41 -6.38 14.37
C GLU A 62 13.50 -5.34 14.61
N VAL A 63 14.71 -5.77 14.98
CA VAL A 63 15.86 -4.88 15.23
C VAL A 63 16.47 -4.31 13.94
N ASP A 64 16.18 -4.92 12.80
CA ASP A 64 16.63 -4.43 11.49
C ASP A 64 15.72 -3.32 10.95
N LEU A 65 14.49 -3.20 11.47
CA LEU A 65 13.46 -2.39 10.84
C LEU A 65 13.72 -0.89 10.98
N PRO A 66 13.44 -0.11 9.93
CA PRO A 66 13.31 1.33 10.08
C PRO A 66 12.19 1.69 11.07
N ASP A 67 12.26 2.90 11.62
CA ASP A 67 11.25 3.40 12.55
C ASP A 67 9.83 3.26 11.98
N LYS A 68 8.87 2.84 12.82
CA LYS A 68 7.44 2.66 12.49
C LYS A 68 7.11 1.60 11.41
N TRP A 69 8.09 0.92 10.83
CA TRP A 69 7.82 -0.19 9.91
C TRP A 69 7.36 -1.44 10.67
N GLY A 70 6.43 -2.15 10.05
CA GLY A 70 6.01 -3.47 10.47
C GLY A 70 6.78 -4.57 9.73
N LEU A 71 6.62 -5.80 10.20
CA LEU A 71 7.27 -6.97 9.63
C LEU A 71 6.30 -8.13 9.54
N LEU A 72 6.28 -8.74 8.36
CA LEU A 72 5.58 -9.96 8.05
C LEU A 72 6.62 -11.05 7.76
N TRP A 73 6.39 -12.24 8.31
CA TRP A 73 7.14 -13.43 7.94
C TRP A 73 6.29 -14.38 7.11
N GLU A 74 6.91 -14.90 6.07
CA GLU A 74 6.40 -16.03 5.30
C GLU A 74 7.10 -17.30 5.75
N LYS A 75 6.30 -18.35 5.95
CA LYS A 75 6.77 -19.71 6.19
C LYS A 75 5.74 -20.70 5.66
N ASP A 76 6.17 -21.56 4.75
CA ASP A 76 5.35 -22.64 4.18
C ASP A 76 3.99 -22.16 3.61
N GLY A 77 3.99 -20.99 2.98
CA GLY A 77 2.81 -20.34 2.40
C GLY A 77 1.96 -19.56 3.40
N VAL A 78 2.36 -19.49 4.66
CA VAL A 78 1.64 -18.79 5.72
C VAL A 78 2.33 -17.48 6.05
N ILE A 79 1.57 -16.38 6.04
CA ILE A 79 2.02 -15.05 6.45
C ILE A 79 1.65 -14.80 7.90
N THR A 80 2.63 -14.45 8.73
CA THR A 80 2.43 -14.06 10.14
C THR A 80 2.91 -12.63 10.36
N VAL A 81 2.16 -11.85 11.13
CA VAL A 81 2.58 -10.52 11.58
C VAL A 81 3.54 -10.70 12.76
N VAL A 82 4.78 -10.26 12.58
CA VAL A 82 5.82 -10.27 13.62
C VAL A 82 5.77 -8.97 14.41
N LYS A 83 5.58 -7.84 13.71
CA LYS A 83 5.43 -6.52 14.30
C LYS A 83 4.45 -5.70 13.48
N ASP A 84 3.50 -5.07 14.16
CA ASP A 84 2.57 -4.13 13.54
C ASP A 84 3.30 -2.84 13.11
N ALA A 85 2.94 -2.33 11.93
CA ALA A 85 3.40 -1.02 11.49
C ALA A 85 2.63 0.09 12.21
N GLU A 86 3.31 1.20 12.44
CA GLU A 86 2.66 2.43 12.90
C GLU A 86 2.30 3.31 11.71
N ARG A 87 1.29 4.16 11.90
CA ARG A 87 0.86 5.09 10.86
C ARG A 87 1.92 6.17 10.62
N GLN A 88 2.23 6.42 9.37
CA GLN A 88 3.21 7.40 8.93
C GLN A 88 2.60 8.38 7.91
N GLN A 89 3.24 9.53 7.74
CA GLN A 89 2.89 10.45 6.66
C GLN A 89 3.28 9.83 5.32
N GLN A 90 2.39 9.97 4.34
CA GLN A 90 2.53 9.35 3.03
C GLN A 90 2.31 10.34 1.90
N ASN A 91 2.89 10.04 0.75
CA ASN A 91 2.73 10.79 -0.48
C ASN A 91 1.37 10.52 -1.13
N ALA A 92 0.35 11.29 -0.70
CA ALA A 92 -1.02 11.17 -1.19
C ALA A 92 -1.14 11.32 -2.72
N GLN A 93 -0.29 12.13 -3.35
CA GLN A 93 -0.31 12.31 -4.80
C GLN A 93 0.18 11.06 -5.54
N GLY A 94 1.20 10.39 -5.00
CA GLY A 94 1.67 9.08 -5.49
C GLY A 94 0.57 8.02 -5.37
N GLU A 95 -0.11 7.97 -4.23
CA GLU A 95 -1.21 7.02 -3.98
C GLU A 95 -2.39 7.22 -4.91
N ILE A 96 -2.84 8.47 -5.12
CA ILE A 96 -3.89 8.80 -6.09
C ILE A 96 -3.51 8.30 -7.49
N THR A 97 -2.23 8.43 -7.86
CA THR A 97 -1.76 7.96 -9.17
C THR A 97 -1.81 6.43 -9.27
N ILE A 98 -1.41 5.71 -8.22
CA ILE A 98 -1.51 4.24 -8.15
C ILE A 98 -2.98 3.81 -8.22
N LEU A 99 -3.86 4.39 -7.41
CA LEU A 99 -5.30 4.07 -7.39
C LEU A 99 -5.96 4.36 -8.74
N ALA A 100 -5.65 5.50 -9.37
CA ALA A 100 -6.13 5.82 -10.72
C ALA A 100 -5.64 4.80 -11.77
N SER A 101 -4.40 4.32 -11.63
CA SER A 101 -3.85 3.25 -12.46
C SER A 101 -4.62 1.93 -12.28
N ILE A 102 -4.98 1.58 -11.04
CA ILE A 102 -5.77 0.38 -10.74
C ILE A 102 -7.18 0.51 -11.30
N MET A 103 -7.89 1.60 -10.99
CA MET A 103 -9.24 1.86 -11.50
C MET A 103 -9.31 1.73 -13.03
N ARG A 104 -8.33 2.28 -13.74
CA ARG A 104 -8.25 2.14 -15.20
C ARG A 104 -8.10 0.68 -15.65
N ARG A 105 -7.27 -0.12 -14.98
CA ARG A 105 -7.05 -1.54 -15.29
C ARG A 105 -8.27 -2.41 -14.98
N GLU A 106 -8.99 -2.08 -13.92
CA GLU A 106 -10.26 -2.71 -13.54
C GLU A 106 -11.46 -2.21 -14.37
N GLY A 107 -11.21 -1.42 -15.43
CA GLY A 107 -12.26 -0.97 -16.35
C GLY A 107 -13.18 0.12 -15.79
N VAL A 108 -12.83 0.74 -14.66
CA VAL A 108 -13.56 1.87 -14.08
C VAL A 108 -13.35 3.09 -14.97
N LYS A 109 -14.40 3.45 -15.72
CA LYS A 109 -14.37 4.62 -16.62
C LYS A 109 -14.48 5.92 -15.82
N PRO A 110 -13.78 6.99 -16.23
CA PRO A 110 -14.00 8.32 -15.67
C PRO A 110 -15.47 8.72 -15.81
N ARG A 111 -16.12 8.95 -14.68
CA ARG A 111 -17.49 9.44 -14.59
C ARG A 111 -17.70 10.13 -13.25
N LEU A 112 -18.79 10.90 -13.14
CA LEU A 112 -19.27 11.34 -11.85
C LEU A 112 -19.88 10.15 -11.12
N PHE A 113 -19.34 9.81 -9.95
CA PHE A 113 -19.93 8.82 -9.05
C PHE A 113 -20.87 9.53 -8.08
N ASP A 114 -22.17 9.56 -8.41
CA ASP A 114 -23.22 10.11 -7.56
C ASP A 114 -24.10 8.97 -7.01
N TYR A 115 -23.83 8.55 -5.78
CA TYR A 115 -24.56 7.48 -5.09
C TYR A 115 -25.82 7.99 -4.38
N ARG A 116 -26.06 9.30 -4.29
CA ARG A 116 -27.25 9.86 -3.62
C ARG A 116 -28.51 9.61 -4.45
N LYS A 117 -28.40 9.55 -5.78
CA LYS A 117 -29.52 9.27 -6.69
C LYS A 117 -29.95 7.80 -6.69
N GLN A 118 -29.02 6.87 -6.52
CA GLN A 118 -29.32 5.43 -6.53
C GLN A 118 -30.22 4.99 -5.37
N ASN A 119 -30.11 5.63 -4.20
CA ASN A 119 -30.99 5.35 -3.07
C ASN A 119 -32.44 5.80 -3.33
N ASN A 120 -32.65 6.88 -4.10
CA ASN A 120 -33.99 7.37 -4.38
C ASN A 120 -34.73 6.49 -5.40
N GLU A 121 -34.02 5.92 -6.37
CA GLU A 121 -34.59 4.96 -7.34
C GLU A 121 -34.91 3.61 -6.65
N TYR A 122 -34.02 3.11 -5.79
CA TYR A 122 -34.25 1.89 -5.03
C TYR A 122 -35.39 2.02 -4.00
N GLU A 123 -35.52 3.17 -3.32
CA GLU A 123 -36.66 3.47 -2.43
C GLU A 123 -37.98 3.59 -3.19
N ALA A 124 -37.97 4.11 -4.42
CA ALA A 124 -39.16 4.22 -5.26
C ALA A 124 -39.65 2.85 -5.77
N GLU A 125 -38.74 1.94 -6.10
CA GLU A 125 -39.07 0.57 -6.53
C GLU A 125 -39.63 -0.30 -5.40
N ARG A 126 -39.27 -0.05 -4.13
CA ARG A 126 -39.82 -0.79 -2.96
C ARG A 126 -41.19 -0.30 -2.49
N ARG A 127 -41.68 0.83 -3.00
CA ARG A 127 -43.00 1.42 -2.65
C ARG A 127 -44.12 1.08 -3.65
N ASN A 128 -43.80 0.40 -4.75
CA ASN A 128 -44.75 -0.20 -5.69
C ASN A 128 -44.84 -1.71 -5.47
#